data_AF-A0AAV2RGI9-F1
#
_entry.id   AF-A0AAV2RGI9-F1
#
_cell.length_a   1.000
_cell.length_b   1.000
_cell.length_c   1.000
_cell.angle_alpha   90.00
_cell.angle_beta   90.00
_cell.angle_gamma   90.00
#
_symmetry.space_group_name_H-M   'P 1'
#
loop_
_entity.id
_entity.type
_entity.pdbx_description
1 polymer ?
#
loop_
_entity_poly.entity_id
_entity_poly.type
_entity_poly.pdbx_seq_one_letter_code
_entity_poly.pdbx_strand_id
1 'polypeptide(L)'
;AFKYVGLDIKQTTNGIVLDQSSYLETVENIPIERGKYEDSDTVNKNDSDNLRTLVGQLNWLGSQTRPDCSFDVLELSTSLKHPLREDMFRANKTLKKLKLEDSSILFPDLGDPKLMKLVVFSDASHANLPDGYSSAGGYIIFLVGNNKRSCPLAWEAKKIRRVVKSTLAAETLALVEAVDMAYYLG
;
A
#
# COMPACT_ATOMS: atom_id res chain seq x y z
N ALA A 1 -10.89 -22.65 -6.64
CA ALA A 1 -10.56 -21.28 -6.17
C ALA A 1 -11.36 -21.04 -4.89
N PHE A 2 -10.71 -20.60 -3.84
CA PHE A 2 -11.33 -20.30 -2.54
C PHE A 2 -11.43 -18.79 -2.39
N LYS A 3 -12.59 -18.27 -1.99
CA LYS A 3 -12.81 -16.85 -1.73
C LYS A 3 -12.93 -16.60 -0.25
N TYR A 4 -12.18 -15.64 0.28
CA TYR A 4 -12.23 -15.29 1.70
C TYR A 4 -12.01 -13.79 1.89
N VAL A 5 -13.01 -13.09 2.44
CA VAL A 5 -12.91 -11.65 2.78
C VAL A 5 -12.40 -10.80 1.59
N GLY A 6 -12.84 -11.10 0.37
CA GLY A 6 -12.43 -10.38 -0.84
C GLY A 6 -11.05 -10.78 -1.40
N LEU A 7 -10.41 -11.82 -0.85
CA LEU A 7 -9.25 -12.48 -1.42
C LEU A 7 -9.67 -13.68 -2.27
N ASP A 8 -9.10 -13.79 -3.46
CA ASP A 8 -9.21 -14.93 -4.36
C ASP A 8 -7.93 -15.77 -4.25
N ILE A 9 -8.05 -16.97 -3.67
CA ILE A 9 -6.92 -17.89 -3.45
C ILE A 9 -7.02 -19.07 -4.42
N LYS A 10 -5.94 -19.31 -5.16
CA LYS A 10 -5.84 -20.37 -6.17
C LYS A 10 -4.54 -21.14 -6.00
N GLN A 11 -4.63 -22.45 -5.81
CA GLN A 11 -3.45 -23.30 -5.89
C GLN A 11 -3.21 -23.69 -7.36
N THR A 12 -1.98 -23.50 -7.82
CA THR A 12 -1.51 -23.80 -9.17
C THR A 12 -0.32 -24.75 -9.10
N THR A 13 0.15 -25.23 -10.25
CA THR A 13 1.39 -26.02 -10.35
C THR A 13 2.63 -25.24 -9.91
N ASN A 14 2.57 -23.90 -9.97
CA ASN A 14 3.69 -23.02 -9.65
C ASN A 14 3.69 -22.53 -8.19
N GLY A 15 2.63 -22.82 -7.42
CA GLY A 15 2.46 -22.34 -6.05
C GLY A 15 1.04 -21.85 -5.77
N ILE A 16 0.88 -21.13 -4.67
CA ILE A 16 -0.39 -20.50 -4.27
C ILE A 16 -0.40 -19.07 -4.80
N VAL A 17 -1.45 -18.70 -5.54
CA VAL A 17 -1.69 -17.35 -6.05
C VAL A 17 -2.78 -16.70 -5.21
N LEU A 18 -2.52 -15.47 -4.76
CA LEU A 18 -3.42 -14.61 -4.01
C LEU A 18 -3.67 -13.33 -4.82
N ASP A 19 -4.94 -13.04 -5.12
CA ASP A 19 -5.35 -11.82 -5.80
C ASP A 19 -6.62 -11.23 -5.17
N GLN A 20 -7.00 -10.02 -5.58
CA GLN A 20 -8.23 -9.34 -5.15
C GLN A 20 -9.01 -8.79 -6.34
N SER A 21 -8.90 -9.44 -7.51
CA SER A 21 -9.51 -8.92 -8.74
C SER A 21 -11.03 -8.77 -8.59
N SER A 22 -11.70 -9.76 -7.98
CA SER A 22 -13.16 -9.67 -7.77
C SER A 22 -13.58 -8.61 -6.75
N TYR A 23 -12.73 -8.29 -5.76
CA TYR A 23 -12.99 -7.18 -4.85
C TYR A 23 -12.81 -5.84 -5.56
N LEU A 24 -11.73 -5.68 -6.35
CA LEU A 24 -11.43 -4.46 -7.08
C LEU A 24 -12.54 -4.06 -8.06
N GLU A 25 -13.25 -5.04 -8.64
CA GLU A 25 -14.44 -4.79 -9.48
C GLU A 25 -15.57 -4.07 -8.73
N THR A 26 -15.72 -4.33 -7.43
CA THR A 26 -16.76 -3.71 -6.59
C THR A 26 -16.45 -2.29 -6.14
N VAL A 27 -15.19 -1.85 -6.29
CA VAL A 27 -14.74 -0.53 -5.86
C VAL A 27 -15.07 0.50 -6.95
N GLU A 28 -15.85 1.53 -6.60
CA GLU A 28 -16.30 2.56 -7.52
C GLU A 28 -15.53 3.88 -7.35
N ASN A 29 -15.52 4.70 -8.41
CA ASN A 29 -14.95 6.04 -8.34
C ASN A 29 -15.89 6.96 -7.56
N ILE A 30 -15.29 7.92 -6.86
CA ILE A 30 -16.04 9.02 -6.25
C ILE A 30 -16.59 9.91 -7.38
N PRO A 31 -17.90 10.23 -7.41
CA PRO A 31 -18.44 11.18 -8.37
C PRO A 31 -17.91 12.59 -8.07
N ILE A 32 -17.38 13.28 -9.07
CA ILE A 32 -16.85 14.64 -8.93
C ILE A 32 -17.53 15.56 -9.96
N GLU A 33 -18.29 16.55 -9.49
CA GLU A 33 -18.85 17.61 -10.36
C GLU A 33 -17.71 18.46 -10.91
N ARG A 34 -17.64 18.67 -12.23
CA ARG A 34 -16.62 19.53 -12.87
C ARG A 34 -17.15 20.96 -13.08
N GLY A 35 -16.26 21.95 -12.95
CA GLY A 35 -16.51 23.33 -13.39
C GLY A 35 -17.20 24.29 -12.40
N LYS A 36 -17.54 23.86 -11.17
CA LYS A 36 -18.12 24.74 -10.14
C LYS A 36 -17.17 25.16 -9.02
N TYR A 37 -16.08 24.43 -8.84
CA TYR A 37 -15.17 24.52 -7.70
C TYR A 37 -13.72 24.47 -8.20
N GLU A 38 -12.79 24.97 -7.38
CA GLU A 38 -11.36 24.80 -7.58
C GLU A 38 -10.88 23.46 -6.99
N ASP A 39 -9.66 23.05 -7.32
CA ASP A 39 -9.10 21.78 -6.81
C ASP A 39 -8.64 21.92 -5.34
N SER A 40 -8.28 23.13 -4.94
CA SER A 40 -7.91 23.54 -3.58
C SER A 40 -9.09 23.71 -2.63
N ASP A 41 -10.34 23.56 -3.11
CA ASP A 41 -11.52 23.73 -2.29
C ASP A 41 -11.68 22.58 -1.30
N THR A 42 -12.07 22.91 -0.06
CA THR A 42 -12.45 21.90 0.94
C THR A 42 -13.72 21.19 0.50
N VAL A 43 -13.75 19.87 0.67
CA VAL A 43 -14.92 19.07 0.27
C VAL A 43 -16.03 19.13 1.32
N ASN A 44 -17.28 18.95 0.88
CA ASN A 44 -18.41 18.81 1.79
C ASN A 44 -18.34 17.48 2.56
N LYS A 45 -19.23 17.31 3.55
CA LYS A 45 -19.25 16.09 4.37
C LYS A 45 -19.47 14.80 3.55
N ASN A 46 -20.36 14.82 2.58
CA ASN A 46 -20.66 13.65 1.74
C ASN A 46 -19.43 13.22 0.93
N ASP A 47 -18.74 14.18 0.33
CA ASP A 47 -17.52 13.94 -0.43
C ASP A 47 -16.35 13.50 0.46
N SER A 48 -16.25 14.06 1.68
CA SER A 48 -15.30 13.59 2.70
C SER A 48 -15.55 12.14 3.10
N ASP A 49 -16.81 11.74 3.28
CA ASP A 49 -17.20 10.37 3.64
C ASP A 49 -16.95 9.39 2.48
N ASN A 50 -17.24 9.80 1.24
CA ASN A 50 -16.90 9.03 0.04
C ASN A 50 -15.39 8.84 -0.13
N LEU A 51 -14.60 9.91 0.08
CA LEU A 51 -13.15 9.83 0.06
C LEU A 51 -12.61 8.87 1.12
N ARG A 52 -13.09 8.98 2.37
CA ARG A 52 -12.70 8.07 3.45
C ARG A 52 -13.04 6.61 3.12
N THR A 53 -14.19 6.38 2.50
CA THR A 53 -14.62 5.05 2.06
C THR A 53 -13.67 4.48 1.01
N LEU A 54 -13.39 5.24 -0.05
CA LEU A 54 -12.49 4.80 -1.11
C LEU A 54 -11.07 4.57 -0.59
N VAL A 55 -10.54 5.46 0.25
CA VAL A 55 -9.21 5.29 0.87
C VAL A 55 -9.16 4.01 1.71
N GLY A 56 -10.22 3.68 2.46
CA GLY A 56 -10.31 2.43 3.19
C GLY A 56 -10.30 1.19 2.29
N GLN A 57 -11.01 1.23 1.17
CA GLN A 57 -11.03 0.15 0.17
C GLN A 57 -9.66 -0.02 -0.51
N LEU A 58 -9.01 1.08 -0.87
CA LEU A 58 -7.65 1.08 -1.42
C LEU A 58 -6.62 0.57 -0.39
N ASN A 59 -6.79 0.91 0.89
CA ASN A 59 -5.94 0.40 1.95
C ASN A 59 -6.09 -1.11 2.14
N TRP A 60 -7.31 -1.65 2.02
CA TRP A 60 -7.51 -3.09 2.03
C TRP A 60 -6.73 -3.76 0.89
N LEU A 61 -6.87 -3.26 -0.34
CA LEU A 61 -6.10 -3.72 -1.50
C LEU A 61 -4.58 -3.67 -1.24
N GLY A 62 -4.13 -2.50 -0.79
CA GLY A 62 -2.72 -2.22 -0.52
C GLY A 62 -2.12 -3.18 0.49
N SER A 63 -2.84 -3.45 1.58
CA SER A 63 -2.35 -4.29 2.68
C SER A 63 -2.32 -5.79 2.38
N GLN A 64 -3.07 -6.28 1.38
CA GLN A 64 -3.22 -7.72 1.15
C GLN A 64 -2.54 -8.21 -0.13
N THR A 65 -2.72 -7.51 -1.26
CA THR A 65 -2.18 -7.98 -2.55
C THR A 65 -1.57 -6.91 -3.44
N ARG A 66 -1.68 -5.62 -3.08
CA ARG A 66 -1.24 -4.49 -3.92
C ARG A 66 -0.18 -3.61 -3.24
N PRO A 67 1.02 -4.14 -2.96
CA PRO A 67 2.10 -3.33 -2.37
C PRO A 67 2.41 -2.07 -3.19
N ASP A 68 2.16 -2.11 -4.51
CA ASP A 68 2.37 -1.03 -5.48
C ASP A 68 1.54 0.25 -5.25
N CYS A 69 0.50 0.19 -4.40
CA CYS A 69 -0.33 1.35 -4.05
C CYS A 69 -0.15 1.86 -2.61
N SER A 70 0.72 1.21 -1.82
CA SER A 70 0.86 1.50 -0.39
C SER A 70 1.18 2.97 -0.11
N PHE A 71 2.06 3.58 -0.91
CA PHE A 71 2.39 5.00 -0.76
C PHE A 71 1.24 5.92 -1.17
N ASP A 72 0.56 5.64 -2.28
CA ASP A 72 -0.61 6.41 -2.74
C ASP A 72 -1.70 6.42 -1.65
N VAL A 73 -1.93 5.28 -0.99
CA VAL A 73 -2.87 5.15 0.13
C VAL A 73 -2.40 5.92 1.36
N LEU A 74 -1.12 5.86 1.70
CA LEU A 74 -0.55 6.64 2.80
C LEU A 74 -0.80 8.13 2.59
N GLU A 75 -0.45 8.66 1.42
CA GLU A 75 -0.61 10.08 1.10
C GLU A 75 -2.08 10.51 1.22
N LEU A 76 -3.00 9.76 0.63
CA LEU A 76 -4.43 10.02 0.74
C LEU A 76 -4.92 9.96 2.19
N SER A 77 -4.45 8.98 2.97
CA SER A 77 -4.81 8.83 4.38
C SER A 77 -4.39 10.04 5.22
N THR A 78 -3.25 10.66 4.91
CA THR A 78 -2.82 11.89 5.59
C THR A 78 -3.70 13.10 5.27
N SER A 79 -4.32 13.12 4.10
CA SER A 79 -5.16 14.23 3.63
C SER A 79 -6.60 14.15 4.19
N LEU A 80 -7.03 12.99 4.71
CA LEU A 80 -8.38 12.79 5.27
C LEU A 80 -8.76 13.70 6.45
N LYS A 81 -7.78 14.33 7.12
CA LYS A 81 -8.04 15.29 8.19
C LYS A 81 -8.62 16.60 7.66
N HIS A 82 -8.14 17.05 6.50
CA HIS A 82 -8.54 18.29 5.85
C HIS A 82 -8.66 18.03 4.33
N PRO A 83 -9.67 17.25 3.92
CA PRO A 83 -9.75 16.77 2.54
C PRO A 83 -10.07 17.90 1.57
N LEU A 84 -9.31 17.95 0.49
CA LEU A 84 -9.48 18.86 -0.64
C LEU A 84 -10.05 18.11 -1.85
N ARG A 85 -10.59 18.86 -2.79
CA ARG A 85 -11.17 18.28 -4.01
C ARG A 85 -10.12 17.56 -4.86
N GLU A 86 -8.87 18.05 -4.86
CA GLU A 86 -7.73 17.35 -5.47
C GLU A 86 -7.53 15.92 -4.92
N ASP A 87 -7.80 15.68 -3.64
CA ASP A 87 -7.67 14.36 -3.02
C ASP A 87 -8.62 13.33 -3.62
N MET A 88 -9.85 13.76 -3.97
CA MET A 88 -10.82 12.91 -4.65
C MET A 88 -10.33 12.52 -6.04
N PHE A 89 -9.71 13.45 -6.77
CA PHE A 89 -9.09 13.16 -8.06
C PHE A 89 -7.91 12.20 -7.93
N ARG A 90 -7.05 12.41 -6.92
CA ARG A 90 -5.93 11.49 -6.61
C ARG A 90 -6.44 10.09 -6.27
N ALA A 91 -7.46 9.97 -5.43
CA ALA A 91 -8.04 8.66 -5.07
C ALA A 91 -8.62 7.93 -6.29
N ASN A 92 -9.38 8.63 -7.15
CA ASN A 92 -9.90 8.05 -8.39
C ASN A 92 -8.79 7.66 -9.37
N LYS A 93 -7.70 8.46 -9.44
CA LYS A 93 -6.53 8.14 -10.25
C LYS A 93 -5.83 6.87 -9.76
N THR A 94 -5.66 6.72 -8.45
CA THR A 94 -5.11 5.50 -7.83
C THR A 94 -5.99 4.29 -8.16
N LEU A 95 -7.31 4.38 -7.95
CA LEU A 95 -8.24 3.31 -8.31
C LEU A 95 -8.12 2.92 -9.79
N LYS A 96 -8.08 3.91 -10.69
CA LYS A 96 -7.93 3.66 -12.13
C LYS A 96 -6.62 2.94 -12.45
N LYS A 97 -5.49 3.33 -11.84
CA LYS A 97 -4.21 2.64 -11.98
C LYS A 97 -4.34 1.18 -11.56
N LEU A 98 -4.96 0.90 -10.40
CA LEU A 98 -5.13 -0.47 -9.93
C LEU A 98 -5.98 -1.32 -10.87
N LYS A 99 -7.00 -0.73 -11.50
CA LYS A 99 -7.87 -1.42 -12.48
C LYS A 99 -7.23 -1.64 -13.85
N LEU A 100 -6.16 -0.93 -14.18
CA LEU A 100 -5.44 -1.09 -15.46
C LEU A 100 -4.35 -2.17 -15.40
N GLU A 101 -3.86 -2.47 -14.20
CA GLU A 101 -2.77 -3.40 -13.97
C GLU A 101 -3.24 -4.60 -13.16
N ASP A 102 -3.24 -5.77 -13.79
CA ASP A 102 -3.42 -7.04 -13.09
C ASP A 102 -2.21 -7.30 -12.19
N SER A 103 -2.47 -7.61 -10.93
CA SER A 103 -1.43 -7.89 -9.94
C SER A 103 -1.89 -9.01 -9.01
N SER A 104 -0.97 -9.89 -8.66
CA SER A 104 -1.20 -11.01 -7.76
C SER A 104 0.09 -11.34 -7.00
N ILE A 105 -0.06 -11.93 -5.81
CA ILE A 105 1.05 -12.45 -5.03
C ILE A 105 1.15 -13.95 -5.26
N LEU A 106 2.33 -14.39 -5.71
CA LEU A 106 2.65 -15.82 -5.84
C LEU A 106 3.49 -16.26 -4.64
N PHE A 107 3.04 -17.32 -3.97
CA PHE A 107 3.80 -18.09 -3.00
C PHE A 107 4.27 -19.39 -3.67
N PRO A 108 5.46 -19.40 -4.28
CA PRO A 108 5.99 -20.58 -4.95
C PRO A 108 6.56 -21.57 -3.94
N ASP A 109 6.87 -22.78 -4.40
CA ASP A 109 7.78 -23.65 -3.67
C ASP A 109 9.17 -22.99 -3.58
N LEU A 110 9.64 -22.74 -2.35
CA LEU A 110 10.92 -22.10 -2.05
C LEU A 110 12.04 -23.10 -1.73
N GLY A 111 11.78 -24.41 -1.83
CA GLY A 111 12.77 -25.45 -1.52
C GLY A 111 12.89 -25.74 -0.03
N ASP A 112 14.10 -26.04 0.43
CA ASP A 112 14.36 -26.41 1.83
C ASP A 112 14.15 -25.22 2.78
N PRO A 113 13.19 -25.29 3.74
CA PRO A 113 12.95 -24.24 4.73
C PRO A 113 14.18 -23.80 5.52
N LYS A 114 15.15 -24.71 5.76
CA LYS A 114 16.37 -24.39 6.50
C LYS A 114 17.33 -23.48 5.74
N LEU A 115 17.17 -23.39 4.42
CA LEU A 115 18.00 -22.59 3.52
C LEU A 115 17.28 -21.32 3.05
N MET A 116 16.06 -21.07 3.54
CA MET A 116 15.33 -19.86 3.26
C MET A 116 15.91 -18.70 4.09
N LYS A 117 15.81 -17.49 3.54
CA LYS A 117 16.25 -16.27 4.21
C LYS A 117 15.25 -15.14 4.02
N LEU A 118 15.13 -14.29 5.02
CA LEU A 118 14.45 -13.02 4.89
C LEU A 118 15.37 -12.02 4.19
N VAL A 119 14.84 -11.31 3.21
CA VAL A 119 15.50 -10.18 2.55
C VAL A 119 14.63 -8.96 2.76
N VAL A 120 15.20 -7.96 3.41
CA VAL A 120 14.52 -6.74 3.83
C VAL A 120 14.97 -5.60 2.94
N PHE A 121 14.01 -4.89 2.35
CA PHE A 121 14.22 -3.61 1.71
C PHE A 121 13.47 -2.56 2.50
N SER A 122 14.13 -1.45 2.83
CA SER A 122 13.54 -0.29 3.47
C SER A 122 13.94 0.95 2.70
N ASP A 123 13.06 1.94 2.68
CA ASP A 123 13.30 3.24 2.06
C ASP A 123 12.54 4.32 2.83
N ALA A 124 13.03 5.55 2.78
CA ALA A 124 12.35 6.69 3.36
C ALA A 124 12.39 7.91 2.45
N SER A 125 11.41 8.78 2.62
CA SER A 125 11.38 10.07 1.94
C SER A 125 11.28 11.18 2.98
N HIS A 126 12.22 12.12 2.92
CA HIS A 126 12.30 13.19 3.91
C HIS A 126 11.37 14.35 3.58
N ALA A 127 10.52 14.77 4.53
CA ALA A 127 9.62 15.92 4.41
C ALA A 127 8.75 15.91 3.12
N ASN A 128 8.34 14.73 2.67
CA ASN A 128 7.66 14.52 1.39
C ASN A 128 6.13 14.39 1.50
N LEU A 129 5.59 14.38 2.72
CA LEU A 129 4.14 14.30 2.92
C LEU A 129 3.47 15.67 2.74
N PRO A 130 2.15 15.73 2.50
CA PRO A 130 1.45 16.98 2.17
C PRO A 130 1.56 18.11 3.21
N ASP A 131 1.91 17.79 4.46
CA ASP A 131 2.14 18.79 5.51
C ASP A 131 3.49 19.52 5.39
N GLY A 132 4.38 19.08 4.49
CA GLY A 132 5.65 19.73 4.14
C GLY A 132 6.79 19.53 5.14
N TYR A 133 6.58 18.75 6.20
CA TYR A 133 7.63 18.45 7.19
C TYR A 133 7.64 17.00 7.66
N SER A 134 6.57 16.24 7.41
CA SER A 134 6.54 14.82 7.78
C SER A 134 7.18 13.95 6.71
N SER A 135 7.85 12.91 7.19
CA SER A 135 8.50 11.91 6.36
C SER A 135 7.61 10.68 6.18
N ALA A 136 7.68 10.09 4.99
CA ALA A 136 7.22 8.73 4.74
C ALA A 136 8.37 7.74 4.94
N GLY A 137 8.06 6.57 5.46
CA GLY A 137 8.96 5.43 5.52
C GLY A 137 8.20 4.18 5.07
N GLY A 138 8.91 3.23 4.50
CA GLY A 138 8.30 1.97 4.09
C GLY A 138 9.31 0.85 4.01
N TYR A 139 8.76 -0.36 3.94
CA TYR A 139 9.55 -1.56 3.76
C TYR A 139 8.79 -2.61 2.95
N ILE A 140 9.55 -3.55 2.41
CA ILE A 140 9.04 -4.81 1.87
C ILE A 140 10.02 -5.93 2.24
N ILE A 141 9.47 -7.03 2.76
CA ILE A 141 10.22 -8.19 3.23
C ILE A 141 9.85 -9.37 2.35
N PHE A 142 10.86 -9.99 1.78
CA PHE A 142 10.74 -11.19 0.97
C PHE A 142 11.25 -12.40 1.72
N LEU A 143 10.56 -13.53 1.57
CA LEU A 143 11.15 -14.84 1.83
C LEU A 143 11.80 -15.33 0.55
N VAL A 144 13.09 -15.67 0.62
CA VAL A 144 13.88 -16.08 -0.53
C VAL A 144 14.39 -17.50 -0.32
N GLY A 145 14.05 -18.38 -1.26
CA GLY A 145 14.52 -19.77 -1.29
C GLY A 145 15.90 -19.91 -1.93
N ASN A 146 16.57 -21.03 -1.67
CA ASN A 146 17.84 -21.38 -2.31
C ASN A 146 17.69 -21.68 -3.82
N ASN A 147 16.45 -21.87 -4.28
CA ASN A 147 16.08 -22.13 -5.67
C ASN A 147 15.86 -20.85 -6.51
N LYS A 148 16.34 -19.69 -6.02
CA LYS A 148 16.21 -18.35 -6.65
C LYS A 148 14.76 -17.87 -6.81
N ARG A 149 13.80 -18.49 -6.13
CA ARG A 149 12.42 -17.99 -6.04
C ARG A 149 12.25 -17.17 -4.78
N SER A 150 11.28 -16.27 -4.80
CA SER A 150 10.94 -15.44 -3.65
C SER A 150 9.46 -15.08 -3.64
N CYS A 151 8.96 -14.71 -2.48
CA CYS A 151 7.63 -14.13 -2.32
C CYS A 151 7.65 -13.01 -1.28
N PRO A 152 6.88 -11.93 -1.48
CA PRO A 152 6.72 -10.92 -0.44
C PRO A 152 5.89 -11.49 0.72
N LEU A 153 6.36 -11.27 1.95
CA LEU A 153 5.67 -11.69 3.18
C LEU A 153 4.98 -10.52 3.88
N ALA A 154 5.64 -9.37 3.91
CA ALA A 154 5.15 -8.20 4.60
C ALA A 154 5.64 -6.93 3.91
N TRP A 155 4.81 -5.91 3.89
CA TRP A 155 5.16 -4.59 3.41
C TRP A 155 4.32 -3.55 4.14
N GLU A 156 4.84 -2.33 4.20
CA GLU A 156 4.12 -1.21 4.80
C GLU A 156 4.66 0.08 4.18
N ALA A 157 3.77 1.06 3.98
CA ALA A 157 4.14 2.46 3.81
C ALA A 157 3.42 3.27 4.87
N LYS A 158 4.18 4.02 5.68
CA LYS A 158 3.63 4.77 6.80
C LYS A 158 4.31 6.12 7.00
N LYS A 159 3.60 7.01 7.68
CA LYS A 159 4.15 8.27 8.18
C LYS A 159 5.09 7.96 9.34
N ILE A 160 6.33 8.43 9.24
CA ILE A 160 7.30 8.34 10.33
C ILE A 160 6.76 9.16 11.51
N ARG A 161 6.62 8.53 12.69
CA ARG A 161 5.96 9.12 13.86
C ARG A 161 6.64 10.38 14.41
N ARG A 162 7.94 10.54 14.15
CA ARG A 162 8.75 11.67 14.62
C ARG A 162 9.17 12.52 13.44
N VAL A 163 9.08 13.84 13.59
CA VAL A 163 9.70 14.77 12.65
C VAL A 163 11.22 14.61 12.75
N VAL A 164 11.81 14.10 11.67
CA VAL A 164 13.25 13.94 11.54
C VAL A 164 13.87 15.20 10.94
N LYS A 165 15.18 15.42 11.17
CA LYS A 165 15.90 16.60 10.67
C LYS A 165 16.81 16.31 9.48
N SER A 166 16.85 15.08 9.00
CA SER A 166 17.68 14.66 7.87
C SER A 166 17.13 13.40 7.22
N THR A 167 17.50 13.18 5.95
CA THR A 167 17.23 11.94 5.21
C THR A 167 17.81 10.72 5.92
N LEU A 168 19.05 10.81 6.41
CA LEU A 168 19.69 9.69 7.14
C LEU A 168 18.86 9.24 8.35
N ALA A 169 18.29 10.19 9.10
CA ALA A 169 17.43 9.87 10.23
C ALA A 169 16.11 9.23 9.79
N ALA A 170 15.52 9.67 8.67
CA ALA A 170 14.33 9.04 8.10
C ALA A 170 14.60 7.59 7.68
N GLU A 171 15.68 7.37 6.92
CA GLU A 171 16.14 6.04 6.48
C GLU A 171 16.41 5.11 7.66
N THR A 172 17.09 5.62 8.69
CA THR A 172 17.40 4.84 9.89
C THR A 172 16.13 4.38 10.59
N LEU A 173 15.11 5.24 10.70
CA LEU A 173 13.84 4.86 11.33
C LEU A 173 13.05 3.85 10.50
N ALA A 174 12.99 4.04 9.17
CA ALA A 174 12.35 3.06 8.29
C ALA A 174 13.05 1.69 8.36
N LEU A 175 14.38 1.67 8.40
CA LEU A 175 15.15 0.44 8.56
C LEU A 175 14.92 -0.23 9.91
N VAL A 176 14.87 0.52 11.01
CA VAL A 176 14.56 -0.03 12.35
C VAL A 176 13.21 -0.73 12.32
N GLU A 177 12.18 -0.09 11.78
CA GLU A 177 10.85 -0.69 11.69
C GLU A 177 10.81 -1.93 10.77
N ALA A 178 11.57 -1.91 9.68
CA ALA A 178 11.69 -3.04 8.77
C ALA A 178 12.39 -4.24 9.45
N VAL A 179 13.44 -3.99 10.22
CA VAL A 179 14.17 -5.03 10.98
C VAL A 179 13.32 -5.59 12.11
N ASP A 180 12.57 -4.74 12.83
CA ASP A 180 11.64 -5.19 13.87
C ASP A 180 10.59 -6.15 13.28
N MET A 181 10.03 -5.80 12.11
CA MET A 181 9.07 -6.68 11.42
C MET A 181 9.74 -7.97 10.91
N ALA A 182 10.97 -7.90 10.40
CA ALA A 182 11.70 -9.09 9.98
C ALA A 182 11.97 -10.04 11.16
N TYR A 183 12.37 -9.49 12.31
CA TYR A 183 12.57 -10.27 13.54
C TYR A 183 11.28 -10.91 14.04
N TYR A 184 10.13 -10.22 13.91
CA TYR A 184 8.84 -10.81 14.22
C TYR A 184 8.48 -12.00 13.30
N LEU A 185 8.91 -11.97 12.03
CA LEU A 185 8.65 -13.03 11.05
C LEU A 185 9.56 -14.26 11.19
N GLY A 186 10.78 -14.13 11.73
CA GLY A 186 11.70 -15.27 11.90
C GLY A 186 13.12 -14.90 12.30
#